data_AF-A0A5C7NRR4-F1
#
_entry.id   AF-A0A5C7NRR4-F1
#
_cell.length_a   1.000
_cell.length_b   1.000
_cell.length_c   1.000
_cell.angle_alpha   90.00
_cell.angle_beta   90.00
_cell.angle_gamma   90.00
#
_symmetry.space_group_name_H-M   'P 1'
#
loop_
_entity.id
_entity.type
_entity.pdbx_description
1 polymer ?
#
loop_
_entity_poly.entity_id
_entity_poly.type
_entity_poly.pdbx_seq_one_letter_code
_entity_poly.pdbx_strand_id
1 'polypeptide(L)'
;MRLTPWRPLAGDLATGLHSARTREPANPRTRELRRSGDPDPQPRKPPMKKLILLALAAAIAGHWAWKHHRGSEAAEMAREADITWLAQDVKPGQVVMYTTTDCTYCHQAKDWLADKGFAFTECNMSVDRRCEDEFRAYKANGTPFLVIRRGGRTHEMHEGFDSEEFLAALRG
;
A
#
# COMPACT_ATOMS: atom_id res chain seq x y z
N MET A 1 10.98 -23.12 -26.80
CA MET A 1 10.27 -22.00 -26.15
C MET A 1 11.25 -20.85 -26.01
N ARG A 2 11.04 -19.76 -26.76
CA ARG A 2 11.92 -18.59 -26.77
C ARG A 2 11.35 -17.56 -25.79
N LEU A 3 12.15 -17.17 -24.81
CA LEU A 3 11.84 -16.14 -23.84
C LEU A 3 12.07 -14.76 -24.49
N THR A 4 11.03 -13.93 -24.54
CA THR A 4 11.11 -12.51 -24.88
C THR A 4 11.40 -11.69 -23.63
N PRO A 5 12.42 -10.83 -23.60
CA PRO A 5 12.61 -9.87 -22.52
C PRO A 5 11.80 -8.58 -22.75
N TRP A 6 11.03 -8.20 -21.74
CA TRP A 6 10.28 -6.95 -21.64
C TRP A 6 11.25 -5.76 -21.45
N ARG A 7 11.16 -4.73 -22.29
CA ARG A 7 11.88 -3.45 -22.17
C ARG A 7 10.93 -2.39 -21.60
N PRO A 8 11.30 -1.62 -20.57
CA PRO A 8 10.55 -0.43 -20.19
C PRO A 8 10.91 0.76 -21.09
N LEU A 9 9.86 1.47 -21.54
CA LEU A 9 9.91 2.72 -22.31
C LEU A 9 10.19 3.88 -21.34
N ALA A 10 11.37 4.50 -21.45
CA ALA A 10 11.64 5.79 -20.84
C ALA A 10 11.10 6.89 -21.76
N GLY A 11 10.17 7.70 -21.24
CA GLY A 11 9.61 8.85 -21.92
C GLY A 11 10.47 10.09 -21.69
N ASP A 12 11.13 10.55 -22.76
CA ASP A 12 11.75 11.88 -22.84
C ASP A 12 10.68 12.91 -23.22
N LEU A 13 10.35 13.83 -22.31
CA LEU A 13 9.58 15.04 -22.61
C LEU A 13 10.51 16.25 -22.57
N ALA A 14 11.17 16.50 -23.70
CA ALA A 14 11.84 17.76 -23.99
C ALA A 14 10.82 18.78 -24.51
N THR A 15 10.48 19.78 -23.70
CA THR A 15 9.61 20.90 -24.13
C THR A 15 10.48 22.05 -24.63
N GLY A 16 10.69 22.11 -25.94
CA GLY A 16 11.32 23.24 -26.63
C GLY A 16 10.29 24.31 -27.02
N LEU A 17 10.27 25.44 -26.31
CA LEU A 17 9.50 26.63 -26.66
C LEU A 17 10.25 27.46 -27.72
N HIS A 18 9.81 27.39 -28.98
CA HIS A 18 10.17 28.35 -30.03
C HIS A 18 9.14 29.49 -30.03
N SER A 19 9.49 30.64 -29.44
CA SER A 19 8.68 31.86 -29.55
C SER A 19 9.12 32.67 -30.77
N ALA A 20 8.24 32.74 -31.77
CA ALA A 20 8.41 33.53 -32.97
C ALA A 20 8.55 35.03 -32.63
N ARG A 21 9.51 35.67 -33.28
CA ARG A 21 9.84 37.09 -33.18
C ARG A 21 9.07 37.85 -34.27
N THR A 22 7.95 38.47 -33.93
CA THR A 22 7.33 39.50 -34.78
C THR A 22 7.98 40.85 -34.49
N ARG A 23 8.55 41.47 -35.54
CA ARG A 23 9.08 42.84 -35.50
C ARG A 23 7.92 43.79 -35.80
N GLU A 24 7.59 44.66 -34.84
CA GLU A 24 6.65 45.77 -35.01
C GLU A 24 7.44 47.07 -35.34
N PRO A 25 7.00 47.89 -36.31
CA PRO A 25 7.72 49.09 -36.72
C PRO A 25 7.61 50.23 -35.71
N ALA A 26 8.73 50.92 -35.51
CA ALA A 26 8.87 52.06 -34.61
C ALA A 26 8.06 53.28 -35.08
N ASN A 27 7.20 53.80 -34.21
CA ASN A 27 6.46 55.06 -34.39
C ASN A 27 7.28 56.25 -33.84
N PRO A 28 7.69 57.22 -34.68
CA PRO A 28 8.57 58.32 -34.27
C PRO A 28 7.77 59.59 -33.92
N ARG A 29 6.91 59.56 -32.90
CA ARG A 29 6.31 60.79 -32.35
C ARG A 29 5.96 60.65 -30.87
N THR A 30 6.95 60.83 -29.99
CA THR A 30 6.78 61.35 -28.62
C THR A 30 8.16 61.77 -28.09
N ARG A 31 8.73 62.80 -28.73
CA ARG A 31 9.81 63.59 -28.15
C ARG A 31 9.14 64.80 -27.53
N GLU A 32 8.92 64.76 -26.21
CA GLU A 32 8.70 65.88 -25.27
C GLU A 32 7.72 65.48 -24.17
N LEU A 33 8.29 65.12 -23.00
CA LEU A 33 7.92 65.56 -21.65
C LEU A 33 8.58 64.60 -20.64
N ARG A 34 9.92 64.59 -20.57
CA ARG A 34 10.61 64.18 -19.34
C ARG A 34 10.54 65.37 -18.39
N ARG A 35 9.41 65.50 -17.67
CA ARG A 35 9.41 66.18 -16.38
C ARG A 35 10.02 65.23 -15.37
N SER A 36 11.13 65.69 -14.81
CA SER A 36 11.73 65.26 -13.57
C SER A 36 10.70 64.94 -12.48
N GLY A 37 10.81 63.75 -11.87
CA GLY A 37 10.43 63.59 -10.46
C GLY A 37 9.48 62.47 -10.06
N ASP A 38 9.35 61.36 -10.81
CA ASP A 38 8.72 60.17 -10.21
C ASP A 38 9.79 59.27 -9.55
N PRO A 39 9.66 58.96 -8.24
CA PRO A 39 10.54 58.01 -7.59
C PRO A 39 10.32 56.61 -8.19
N ASP A 40 11.43 56.00 -8.58
CA ASP A 40 11.50 54.61 -9.04
C ASP A 40 10.74 53.68 -8.08
N PRO A 41 9.77 52.86 -8.53
CA PRO A 41 9.07 51.92 -7.67
C PRO A 41 10.06 50.85 -7.17
N GLN A 42 10.64 51.12 -6.01
CA GLN A 42 11.59 50.23 -5.36
C GLN A 42 10.97 48.83 -5.18
N PRO A 43 11.65 47.76 -5.62
CA PRO A 43 11.16 46.40 -5.43
C PRO A 43 11.06 46.13 -3.93
N ARG A 44 9.81 46.08 -3.41
CA ARG A 44 9.57 45.85 -1.98
C ARG A 44 9.95 44.41 -1.65
N LYS A 45 11.11 44.23 -1.01
CA LYS A 45 11.47 42.95 -0.39
C LYS A 45 10.35 42.57 0.57
N PRO A 46 9.78 41.35 0.47
CA PRO A 46 8.71 40.95 1.37
C PRO A 46 9.21 41.08 2.82
N PRO A 47 8.36 41.57 3.75
CA PRO A 47 8.81 41.83 5.11
C PRO A 47 9.33 40.53 5.71
N MET A 48 10.57 40.54 6.19
CA MET A 48 11.35 39.38 6.67
C MET A 48 10.55 38.43 7.58
N LYS A 49 9.62 38.98 8.37
CA LYS A 49 8.67 38.23 9.21
C LYS A 49 7.79 37.23 8.43
N LYS A 50 7.34 37.59 7.22
CA LYS A 50 6.56 36.68 6.36
C LYS A 50 7.40 35.51 5.86
N LEU A 51 8.68 35.73 5.56
CA LEU A 51 9.59 34.64 5.16
C LEU A 51 9.86 33.67 6.31
N ILE A 52 10.06 34.18 7.53
CA ILE A 52 10.24 33.35 8.73
C ILE A 52 8.98 32.52 9.02
N LEU A 53 7.80 33.14 8.96
CA LEU A 53 6.53 32.42 9.17
C LEU A 53 6.31 31.32 8.13
N LEU A 54 6.62 31.58 6.85
CA LEU A 54 6.53 30.57 5.80
C LEU A 54 7.53 29.42 6.01
N ALA A 55 8.77 29.71 6.41
CA ALA A 55 9.78 28.69 6.70
C ALA A 55 9.38 27.81 7.90
N LEU A 56 8.85 28.40 8.97
CA LEU A 56 8.34 27.66 10.12
C LEU A 56 7.13 26.80 9.75
N ALA A 57 6.18 27.32 8.99
CA ALA A 57 5.02 26.55 8.52
C ALA A 57 5.46 25.36 7.65
N ALA A 58 6.42 25.56 6.75
CA ALA A 58 6.98 24.48 5.92
C ALA A 58 7.73 23.43 6.76
N ALA A 59 8.51 23.84 7.77
CA ALA A 59 9.20 22.93 8.67
C ALA A 59 8.23 22.10 9.51
N ILE A 60 7.15 22.71 10.01
CA ILE A 60 6.09 22.03 10.74
C ILE A 60 5.39 21.03 9.82
N ALA A 61 4.92 21.45 8.64
CA ALA A 61 4.25 20.57 7.69
C ALA A 61 5.15 19.39 7.26
N GLY A 62 6.43 19.65 6.99
CA GLY A 62 7.41 18.61 6.68
C GLY A 62 7.63 17.64 7.85
N HIS A 63 7.68 18.13 9.09
CA HIS A 63 7.80 17.29 10.28
C HIS A 63 6.57 16.38 10.48
N TRP A 64 5.36 16.92 10.31
CA TRP A 64 4.12 16.13 10.41
C TRP A 64 4.04 15.06 9.33
N ALA A 65 4.32 15.42 8.07
CA ALA A 65 4.36 14.47 6.96
C ALA A 65 5.37 13.35 7.22
N TRP A 66 6.59 13.70 7.63
CA TRP A 66 7.63 12.73 7.95
C TRP A 66 7.25 11.79 9.09
N LYS A 67 6.67 12.33 10.17
CA LYS A 67 6.21 11.55 11.31
C LYS A 67 5.12 10.54 10.93
N HIS A 68 4.17 10.94 10.09
CA HIS A 68 3.10 10.05 9.64
C HIS A 68 3.61 8.94 8.72
N HIS A 69 4.47 9.24 7.75
CA HIS A 69 5.03 8.22 6.85
C HIS A 69 5.97 7.24 7.58
N ARG A 70 6.85 7.74 8.46
CA ARG A 70 7.73 6.88 9.27
C ARG A 70 6.95 5.95 10.21
N GLY A 71 5.81 6.43 10.74
CA GLY A 71 4.94 5.65 11.60
C GLY A 71 4.33 4.45 10.86
N SER A 72 3.85 4.66 9.63
CA SER A 72 3.27 3.56 8.83
C SER A 72 4.31 2.52 8.43
N GLU A 73 5.51 2.94 8.02
CA GLU A 73 6.59 2.01 7.64
C GLU A 73 7.02 1.14 8.82
N ALA A 74 7.22 1.75 10.01
CA ALA A 74 7.61 1.01 11.20
C ALA A 74 6.52 0.02 11.66
N ALA A 75 5.24 0.41 11.55
CA ALA A 75 4.12 -0.46 11.88
C ALA A 75 4.01 -1.64 10.91
N GLU A 76 4.22 -1.42 9.61
CA GLU A 76 4.22 -2.47 8.59
C GLU A 76 5.36 -3.47 8.80
N MET A 77 6.58 -2.98 9.08
CA MET A 77 7.72 -3.84 9.42
C MET A 77 7.48 -4.67 10.68
N ALA A 78 6.93 -4.07 11.73
CA ALA A 78 6.61 -4.76 12.97
C ALA A 78 5.55 -5.85 12.73
N ARG A 79 4.55 -5.55 11.91
CA ARG A 79 3.51 -6.51 11.51
C ARG A 79 4.10 -7.68 10.72
N GLU A 80 4.98 -7.42 9.75
CA GLU A 80 5.61 -8.49 8.96
C GLU A 80 6.51 -9.39 9.82
N ALA A 81 7.24 -8.79 10.76
CA ALA A 81 8.05 -9.54 11.73
C ALA A 81 7.16 -10.43 12.64
N ASP A 82 6.02 -9.92 13.09
CA ASP A 82 5.04 -10.68 13.87
C ASP A 82 4.43 -11.84 13.07
N ILE A 83 4.04 -11.60 11.81
CA ILE A 83 3.56 -12.66 10.90
C ILE A 83 4.61 -13.76 10.74
N THR A 84 5.86 -13.37 10.52
CA THR A 84 6.99 -14.32 10.35
C THR A 84 7.19 -15.16 11.61
N TRP A 85 7.12 -14.54 12.79
CA TRP A 85 7.25 -15.25 14.07
C TRP A 85 6.09 -16.23 14.29
N LEU A 86 4.85 -15.80 13.99
CA LEU A 86 3.67 -16.66 14.10
C LEU A 86 3.80 -17.86 13.15
N ALA A 87 4.24 -17.65 11.91
CA ALA A 87 4.43 -18.71 10.93
C ALA A 87 5.43 -19.78 11.40
N GLN A 88 6.51 -19.36 12.07
CA GLN A 88 7.51 -20.28 12.62
C GLN A 88 7.02 -21.08 13.84
N ASP A 89 6.08 -20.53 14.63
CA ASP A 89 5.56 -21.20 15.82
C ASP A 89 4.40 -22.17 15.51
N VAL A 90 3.66 -21.95 14.42
CA VAL A 90 2.56 -22.83 14.02
C VAL A 90 3.06 -24.23 13.68
N LYS A 91 2.53 -25.22 14.38
CA LYS A 91 2.86 -26.64 14.20
C LYS A 91 1.93 -27.30 13.17
N PRO A 92 2.40 -28.34 12.45
CA PRO A 92 1.54 -29.14 11.58
C PRO A 92 0.27 -29.63 12.30
N GLY A 93 -0.89 -29.53 11.63
CA GLY A 93 -2.18 -29.93 12.17
C GLY A 93 -2.86 -28.90 13.10
N GLN A 94 -2.19 -27.81 13.49
CA GLN A 94 -2.84 -26.73 14.23
C GLN A 94 -3.80 -25.93 13.33
N VAL A 95 -3.45 -25.75 12.07
CA VAL A 95 -4.31 -25.09 11.08
C VAL A 95 -4.80 -26.13 10.10
N VAL A 96 -6.11 -26.33 10.04
CA VAL A 96 -6.78 -27.17 9.03
C VAL A 96 -7.70 -26.28 8.22
N MET A 97 -7.58 -26.33 6.90
CA MET A 97 -8.42 -25.58 5.97
C MET A 97 -9.24 -26.54 5.13
N TYR A 98 -10.56 -26.43 5.23
CA TYR A 98 -11.52 -27.20 4.45
C TYR A 98 -11.79 -26.47 3.14
N THR A 99 -11.61 -27.20 2.03
CA THR A 99 -11.66 -26.67 0.67
C THR A 99 -12.50 -27.56 -0.25
N THR A 100 -12.74 -27.07 -1.46
CA THR A 100 -13.16 -27.86 -2.62
C THR A 100 -12.18 -27.61 -3.77
N THR A 101 -12.14 -28.52 -4.75
CA THR A 101 -11.20 -28.43 -5.89
C THR A 101 -11.38 -27.14 -6.71
N ASP A 102 -12.64 -26.76 -6.98
CA ASP A 102 -12.99 -25.63 -7.85
C ASP A 102 -13.39 -24.38 -7.04
N CYS A 103 -12.57 -24.00 -6.05
CA CYS A 103 -12.82 -22.86 -5.18
C CYS A 103 -11.74 -21.78 -5.28
N THR A 104 -12.02 -20.68 -5.98
CA THR A 104 -11.07 -19.57 -6.17
C THR A 104 -10.60 -18.95 -4.85
N TYR A 105 -11.49 -18.74 -3.89
CA TYR A 105 -11.13 -18.17 -2.59
C TYR A 105 -10.27 -19.12 -1.74
N CYS A 106 -10.45 -20.43 -1.91
CA CYS A 106 -9.62 -21.43 -1.26
C CYS A 106 -8.19 -21.40 -1.82
N HIS A 107 -8.02 -21.22 -3.13
CA HIS A 107 -6.71 -21.02 -3.74
C HIS A 107 -6.03 -19.76 -3.21
N GLN A 108 -6.75 -18.62 -3.14
CA GLN A 108 -6.20 -17.37 -2.59
C GLN A 108 -5.75 -17.52 -1.12
N ALA A 109 -6.54 -18.21 -0.29
CA ALA A 109 -6.18 -18.46 1.11
C ALA A 109 -4.95 -19.37 1.22
N LYS A 110 -4.86 -20.43 0.39
CA LYS A 110 -3.69 -21.31 0.32
C LYS A 110 -2.43 -20.56 -0.09
N ASP A 111 -2.53 -19.74 -1.13
CA ASP A 111 -1.40 -18.96 -1.64
C ASP A 111 -0.92 -17.99 -0.56
N TRP A 112 -1.83 -17.28 0.11
CA TRP A 112 -1.45 -16.37 1.20
C TRP A 112 -0.75 -17.11 2.35
N LEU A 113 -1.29 -18.25 2.79
CA LEU A 113 -0.70 -19.04 3.87
C LEU A 113 0.69 -19.57 3.48
N ALA A 114 0.83 -20.07 2.25
CA ALA A 114 2.09 -20.56 1.72
C ALA A 114 3.13 -19.44 1.57
N ASP A 115 2.74 -18.30 1.01
CA ASP A 115 3.60 -17.12 0.82
C ASP A 115 4.12 -16.57 2.16
N LYS A 116 3.29 -16.62 3.21
CA LYS A 116 3.67 -16.22 4.57
C LYS A 116 4.36 -17.33 5.37
N GLY A 117 4.50 -18.52 4.81
CA GLY A 117 5.21 -19.64 5.42
C GLY A 117 4.46 -20.35 6.55
N PHE A 118 3.14 -20.19 6.64
CA PHE A 118 2.33 -20.89 7.63
C PHE A 118 2.19 -22.38 7.28
N ALA A 119 2.47 -23.25 8.24
CA ALA A 119 2.13 -24.66 8.12
C ALA A 119 0.61 -24.85 8.26
N PHE A 120 -0.02 -25.52 7.30
CA PHE A 120 -1.43 -25.89 7.34
C PHE A 120 -1.69 -27.24 6.69
N THR A 121 -2.84 -27.83 7.01
CA THR A 121 -3.34 -29.04 6.36
C THR A 121 -4.57 -28.70 5.52
N GLU A 122 -4.53 -28.98 4.22
CA GLU A 122 -5.71 -28.90 3.36
C GLU A 122 -6.58 -30.16 3.56
N CYS A 123 -7.87 -29.96 3.80
CA CYS A 123 -8.89 -30.99 3.85
C CYS A 123 -9.86 -30.77 2.68
N ASN A 124 -9.55 -31.35 1.51
CA ASN A 124 -10.35 -31.15 0.30
C ASN A 124 -11.56 -32.11 0.24
N MET A 125 -12.75 -31.55 0.42
CA MET A 125 -14.02 -32.29 0.46
C MET A 125 -14.47 -32.83 -0.89
N SER A 126 -13.91 -32.33 -2.00
CA SER A 126 -14.21 -32.86 -3.33
C SER A 126 -13.60 -34.24 -3.57
N VAL A 127 -12.61 -34.64 -2.77
CA VAL A 127 -11.87 -35.89 -2.94
C VAL A 127 -11.74 -36.73 -1.67
N ASP A 128 -11.97 -36.15 -0.49
CA ASP A 128 -11.93 -36.86 0.80
C ASP A 128 -13.27 -36.70 1.55
N ARG A 129 -14.02 -37.80 1.64
CA ARG A 129 -15.31 -37.85 2.35
C ARG A 129 -15.17 -37.57 3.86
N ARG A 130 -14.04 -37.91 4.47
CA ARG A 130 -13.79 -37.59 5.89
C ARG A 130 -13.80 -36.07 6.10
N CYS A 131 -13.21 -35.30 5.19
CA CYS A 131 -13.23 -33.84 5.26
C CYS A 131 -14.66 -33.30 5.19
N GLU A 132 -15.49 -33.88 4.33
CA GLU A 132 -16.89 -33.49 4.17
C GLU A 132 -17.72 -33.80 5.44
N ASP A 133 -17.50 -34.95 6.06
CA ASP A 133 -18.13 -35.34 7.31
C ASP A 133 -17.74 -34.42 8.47
N GLU A 134 -16.44 -34.10 8.60
CA GLU A 134 -15.93 -33.15 9.59
C GLU A 134 -16.52 -31.74 9.37
N PHE A 135 -16.51 -31.25 8.13
CA PHE A 135 -17.08 -29.95 7.77
C PHE A 135 -18.56 -29.83 8.16
N ARG A 136 -19.35 -30.87 7.90
CA ARG A 136 -20.75 -30.96 8.35
C ARG A 136 -20.86 -30.94 9.87
N ALA A 137 -19.98 -31.61 10.59
CA ALA A 137 -19.98 -31.64 12.05
C ALA A 137 -19.70 -30.26 12.67
N TYR A 138 -18.85 -29.45 12.03
CA TYR A 138 -18.65 -28.04 12.39
C TYR A 138 -19.85 -27.15 12.05
N LYS A 139 -20.82 -27.65 11.26
CA LYS A 139 -21.94 -26.86 10.72
C LYS A 139 -21.47 -25.65 9.89
N ALA A 140 -20.30 -25.78 9.28
CA ALA A 140 -19.78 -24.78 8.35
C ALA A 140 -20.67 -24.71 7.09
N ASN A 141 -20.77 -23.52 6.50
CA ASN A 141 -21.69 -23.23 5.39
C ASN A 141 -20.99 -22.73 4.12
N GLY A 142 -19.66 -22.60 4.13
CA GLY A 142 -18.89 -22.10 3.00
C GLY A 142 -17.43 -22.54 3.04
N THR A 143 -16.72 -22.34 1.92
CA THR A 143 -15.27 -22.56 1.83
C THR A 143 -14.57 -21.29 1.33
N PRO A 144 -13.31 -21.03 1.74
CA PRO A 144 -12.52 -21.81 2.68
C PRO A 144 -13.04 -21.70 4.13
N PHE A 145 -13.11 -22.82 4.85
CA PHE A 145 -13.42 -22.84 6.29
C PHE A 145 -12.16 -23.27 7.05
N LEU A 146 -11.77 -22.53 8.08
CA LEU A 146 -10.53 -22.82 8.81
C LEU A 146 -10.82 -23.17 10.27
N VAL A 147 -10.08 -24.17 10.76
CA VAL A 147 -10.04 -24.52 12.18
C VAL A 147 -8.62 -24.38 12.69
N ILE A 148 -8.44 -23.53 13.70
CA ILE A 148 -7.15 -23.18 14.29
C ILE A 148 -7.13 -23.70 15.73
N ARG A 149 -6.16 -24.55 16.05
CA ARG A 149 -5.99 -25.18 17.37
C ARG A 149 -4.65 -24.78 17.98
N ARG A 150 -4.66 -23.82 18.89
CA ARG A 150 -3.45 -23.31 19.57
C ARG A 150 -3.74 -23.01 21.04
N GLY A 151 -2.77 -23.28 21.92
CA GLY A 151 -2.89 -22.98 23.35
C GLY A 151 -4.06 -23.67 24.07
N GLY A 152 -4.51 -24.83 23.58
CA GLY A 152 -5.68 -25.54 24.12
C GLY A 152 -7.03 -24.92 23.72
N ARG A 153 -7.04 -23.92 22.84
CA ARG A 153 -8.23 -23.28 22.29
C ARG A 153 -8.44 -23.72 20.85
N THR A 154 -9.71 -23.72 20.43
CA THR A 154 -10.11 -23.93 19.03
C THR A 154 -10.82 -22.68 18.55
N HIS A 155 -10.38 -22.13 17.44
CA HIS A 155 -11.03 -21.04 16.72
C HIS A 155 -11.53 -21.55 15.36
N GLU A 156 -12.78 -21.24 15.01
CA GLU A 156 -13.43 -21.66 13.78
C GLU A 156 -13.80 -20.42 12.95
N MET A 157 -13.29 -20.33 11.73
CA MET A 157 -13.50 -19.19 10.82
C MET A 157 -14.64 -19.51 9.85
N HIS A 158 -15.88 -19.20 10.25
CA HIS A 158 -17.09 -19.54 9.48
C HIS A 158 -17.33 -18.62 8.27
N GLU A 159 -16.84 -17.38 8.31
CA GLU A 159 -17.10 -16.36 7.28
C GLU A 159 -16.11 -16.40 6.10
N GLY A 160 -15.23 -17.39 6.05
CA GLY A 160 -14.17 -17.47 5.05
C GLY A 160 -12.78 -17.18 5.62
N PHE A 161 -11.82 -16.94 4.73
CA PHE A 161 -10.47 -16.56 5.10
C PHE A 161 -10.33 -15.05 5.24
N ASP A 162 -10.02 -14.59 6.45
CA ASP A 162 -9.57 -13.23 6.75
C ASP A 162 -8.21 -13.30 7.46
N SER A 163 -7.22 -12.56 6.95
CA SER A 163 -5.86 -12.63 7.48
C SER A 163 -5.72 -12.03 8.88
N GLU A 164 -6.51 -11.02 9.24
CA GLU A 164 -6.44 -10.42 10.58
C GLU A 164 -7.03 -11.36 11.62
N GLU A 165 -8.20 -11.94 11.32
CA GLU A 165 -8.84 -12.94 12.15
C GLU A 165 -7.93 -14.15 12.35
N PHE A 166 -7.31 -14.64 11.26
CA PHE A 166 -6.35 -15.74 11.32
C PHE A 166 -5.17 -15.42 12.27
N LEU A 167 -4.54 -14.25 12.10
CA LEU A 167 -3.42 -13.83 12.95
C LEU A 167 -3.86 -13.60 14.40
N ALA A 168 -5.06 -13.06 14.64
CA ALA A 168 -5.62 -12.88 15.98
C ALA A 168 -5.87 -14.23 16.67
N ALA A 169 -6.49 -15.19 15.97
CA ALA A 169 -6.73 -16.54 16.45
C ALA A 169 -5.43 -17.28 16.82
N LEU A 170 -4.35 -17.01 16.08
CA LEU A 170 -3.04 -17.53 16.44
C LEU A 170 -2.51 -16.88 17.73
N ARG A 171 -2.65 -15.57 17.94
CA ARG A 171 -2.11 -14.91 19.15
C ARG A 171 -2.78 -15.38 20.46
N GLY A 172 -4.02 -15.86 20.39
CA GLY A 172 -4.73 -16.53 21.49
C GLY A 172 -5.83 -15.68 22.14
#